data_AF-A0A7Y5U0Z3-F1
#
_entry.id   AF-A0A7Y5U0Z3-F1
#
_cell.length_a   1.000
_cell.length_b   1.000
_cell.length_c   1.000
_cell.angle_alpha   90.00
_cell.angle_beta   90.00
_cell.angle_gamma   90.00
#
_symmetry.space_group_name_H-M   'P 1'
#
loop_
_entity.id
_entity.type
_entity.pdbx_description
1 polymer ?
#
loop_
_entity_poly.entity_id
_entity_poly.type
_entity_poly.pdbx_seq_one_letter_code
_entity_poly.pdbx_strand_id
1 'polypeptide(L)'
;MLRPLIVAVALLLAGAEHTPAPVPVLLELFTSEGCSSCPPADALLSALTTASIPGAQIVPLGLHVDYWDEQGWKDPASMPQATARQSAYARALGDGDRIYTPQLVVDGRDGMVGTDAPAIRKAITRAVASPHAIVALRVDREGAALVAHATIDALPADAARERIDVVLAVTEDDVTNVVKRGENAGRTLHHDAVVRSLASLGRIEAAGELTGRATLHPGWRRDRLHAAVFLQGRRSQRIWGAAIASVP
;
A
#
# COMPACT_ATOMS: atom_id res chain seq x y z
N MET A 1 18.15 -54.38 -51.22
CA MET A 1 16.94 -53.70 -50.73
C MET A 1 17.19 -53.23 -49.30
N LEU A 2 17.67 -51.99 -49.11
CA LEU A 2 17.91 -51.40 -47.79
C LEU A 2 16.65 -50.64 -47.36
N ARG A 3 16.07 -50.99 -46.21
CA ARG A 3 14.98 -50.24 -45.57
C ARG A 3 15.58 -49.14 -44.70
N PRO A 4 15.19 -47.85 -44.86
CA PRO A 4 15.64 -46.82 -43.95
C PRO A 4 14.84 -46.90 -42.64
N LEU A 5 15.55 -46.91 -41.52
CA LEU A 5 15.00 -46.82 -40.18
C LEU A 5 14.74 -45.33 -39.87
N ILE A 6 13.47 -44.94 -39.75
CA ILE A 6 13.10 -43.57 -39.33
C ILE A 6 13.11 -43.54 -37.80
N VAL A 7 14.07 -42.84 -37.21
CA VAL A 7 14.10 -42.52 -35.79
C VAL A 7 13.35 -41.21 -35.60
N ALA A 8 12.18 -41.27 -34.95
CA ALA A 8 11.45 -40.08 -34.55
C ALA A 8 12.07 -39.51 -33.26
N VAL A 9 12.75 -38.36 -33.38
CA VAL A 9 13.22 -37.59 -32.23
C VAL A 9 12.04 -36.74 -31.75
N ALA A 10 11.46 -37.11 -30.60
CA ALA A 10 10.48 -36.27 -29.92
C ALA A 10 11.20 -35.11 -29.24
N LEU A 11 11.03 -33.90 -29.78
CA LEU A 11 11.51 -32.67 -29.14
C LEU A 11 10.58 -32.33 -27.97
N LEU A 12 11.02 -32.60 -26.75
CA LEU A 12 10.39 -32.09 -25.53
C LEU A 12 10.65 -30.59 -25.45
N LEU A 13 9.69 -29.77 -25.90
CA LEU A 13 9.67 -28.34 -25.64
C LEU A 13 9.38 -28.16 -24.14
N ALA A 14 10.43 -27.98 -23.35
CA ALA A 14 10.30 -27.44 -22.01
C ALA A 14 9.82 -25.98 -22.12
N GLY A 15 8.51 -25.77 -21.98
CA GLY A 15 7.97 -24.43 -21.78
C GLY A 15 8.55 -23.90 -20.47
N ALA A 16 9.30 -22.81 -20.53
CA ALA A 16 9.67 -22.09 -19.32
C ALA A 16 8.36 -21.69 -18.63
N GLU A 17 8.12 -22.20 -17.42
CA GLU A 17 7.02 -21.77 -16.58
C GLU A 17 7.25 -20.29 -16.27
N HIS A 18 6.57 -19.43 -17.02
CA HIS A 18 6.58 -18.00 -16.79
C HIS A 18 5.69 -17.75 -15.57
N THR A 19 6.25 -17.92 -14.37
CA THR A 19 5.55 -17.54 -13.14
C THR A 19 5.26 -16.04 -13.24
N PRO A 20 3.98 -15.63 -13.35
CA PRO A 20 3.65 -14.22 -13.45
C PRO A 20 4.20 -13.48 -12.23
N ALA A 21 4.74 -12.29 -12.43
CA ALA A 21 5.15 -11.45 -11.32
C ALA A 21 3.96 -11.23 -10.37
N PRO A 22 4.16 -11.23 -9.03
CA PRO A 22 3.09 -10.97 -8.09
C PRO A 22 2.45 -9.60 -8.34
N VAL A 23 1.13 -9.51 -8.17
CA VAL A 23 0.36 -8.27 -8.31
C VAL A 23 0.54 -7.42 -7.06
N PRO A 24 0.99 -6.15 -7.17
CA PRO A 24 1.04 -5.23 -6.04
C PRO A 24 -0.37 -4.90 -5.54
N VAL A 25 -0.65 -5.20 -4.27
CA VAL A 25 -1.94 -4.95 -3.61
C VAL A 25 -1.72 -3.95 -2.47
N LEU A 26 -2.38 -2.79 -2.55
CA LEU A 26 -2.28 -1.75 -1.52
C LEU A 26 -3.19 -2.08 -0.34
N LEU A 27 -2.61 -2.16 0.85
CA LEU A 27 -3.32 -2.29 2.11
C LEU A 27 -3.19 -1.00 2.91
N GLU A 28 -4.31 -0.35 3.19
CA GLU A 28 -4.33 0.90 3.93
C GLU A 28 -5.06 0.69 5.26
N LEU A 29 -4.29 0.59 6.34
CA LEU A 29 -4.82 0.50 7.69
C LEU A 29 -4.94 1.91 8.28
N PHE A 30 -6.16 2.33 8.58
CA PHE A 30 -6.44 3.50 9.39
C PHE A 30 -6.43 3.08 10.85
N THR A 31 -5.56 3.70 11.64
CA THR A 31 -5.23 3.32 13.03
C THR A 31 -4.97 4.57 13.90
N SER A 32 -4.80 4.38 15.21
CA SER A 32 -4.29 5.41 16.12
C SER A 32 -3.78 4.77 17.41
N GLU A 33 -2.70 5.29 17.98
CA GLU A 33 -2.25 4.91 19.32
C GLU A 33 -3.25 5.28 20.42
N GLY A 34 -4.13 6.24 20.17
CA GLY A 34 -5.21 6.62 21.10
C GLY A 34 -6.38 5.61 21.14
N CYS A 35 -6.47 4.72 20.15
CA CYS A 35 -7.51 3.72 19.98
C CYS A 35 -7.10 2.38 20.60
N SER A 36 -7.78 1.92 21.66
CA SER A 36 -7.44 0.66 22.34
C SER A 36 -7.66 -0.61 21.51
N SER A 37 -8.58 -0.56 20.54
CA SER A 37 -8.89 -1.67 19.63
C SER A 37 -7.94 -1.79 18.44
N CYS A 38 -7.05 -0.81 18.24
CA CYS A 38 -6.15 -0.72 17.09
C CYS A 38 -4.90 -1.62 17.16
N PRO A 39 -4.23 -1.84 18.31
CA PRO A 39 -2.98 -2.61 18.35
C PRO A 39 -3.03 -4.02 17.74
N PRO A 40 -4.13 -4.80 17.84
CA PRO A 40 -4.24 -6.07 17.12
C PRO A 40 -4.27 -5.92 15.59
N ALA A 41 -4.82 -4.82 15.06
CA ALA A 41 -4.83 -4.54 13.63
C ALA A 41 -3.44 -4.08 13.14
N ASP A 42 -2.74 -3.25 13.94
CA ASP A 42 -1.36 -2.85 13.65
C ASP A 42 -0.45 -4.10 13.56
N ALA A 43 -0.55 -5.00 14.54
CA ALA A 43 0.17 -6.27 14.53
C ALA A 43 -0.19 -7.16 13.33
N LEU A 44 -1.45 -7.15 12.89
CA LEU A 44 -1.87 -7.89 11.70
C LEU A 44 -1.28 -7.29 10.42
N LEU A 45 -1.24 -5.96 10.28
CA LEU A 45 -0.57 -5.31 9.14
C LEU A 45 0.92 -5.64 9.12
N SER A 46 1.61 -5.54 10.26
CA SER A 46 3.01 -5.96 10.43
C SER A 46 3.25 -7.41 10.00
N ALA A 47 2.35 -8.33 10.39
CA ALA A 47 2.46 -9.73 9.96
C ALA A 47 2.26 -9.89 8.44
N LEU A 48 1.44 -9.05 7.80
CA LEU A 48 1.17 -9.10 6.37
C LEU A 48 2.33 -8.54 5.52
N THR A 49 3.18 -7.66 6.06
CA THR A 49 4.34 -7.10 5.32
C THR A 49 5.36 -8.16 4.93
N THR A 50 5.47 -9.23 5.73
CA THR A 50 6.39 -10.35 5.52
C THR A 50 5.69 -11.64 5.07
N ALA A 51 4.36 -11.65 5.02
CA ALA A 51 3.60 -12.83 4.64
C ALA A 51 3.74 -13.14 3.14
N SER A 52 3.99 -14.40 2.82
CA SER A 52 3.83 -14.90 1.45
C SER A 52 2.34 -15.15 1.17
N ILE A 53 1.75 -14.37 0.27
CA ILE A 53 0.37 -14.54 -0.19
C ILE A 53 0.42 -14.87 -1.69
N PRO A 54 -0.18 -16.00 -2.14
CA PRO A 54 -0.12 -16.41 -3.53
C PRO A 54 -0.57 -15.30 -4.50
N GLY A 55 0.33 -14.96 -5.42
CA GLY A 55 0.07 -13.96 -6.48
C GLY A 55 0.02 -12.51 -6.03
N ALA A 56 0.26 -12.20 -4.74
CA ALA A 56 0.24 -10.84 -4.22
C ALA A 56 1.64 -10.38 -3.76
N GLN A 57 1.99 -9.14 -4.10
CA GLN A 57 3.01 -8.35 -3.40
C GLN A 57 2.27 -7.33 -2.54
N ILE A 58 2.46 -7.39 -1.22
CA ILE A 58 1.78 -6.45 -0.32
C ILE A 58 2.49 -5.10 -0.34
N VAL A 59 1.72 -4.03 -0.52
CA VAL A 59 2.14 -2.64 -0.33
C VAL A 59 1.40 -2.10 0.90
N PRO A 60 1.99 -2.18 2.10
CA PRO A 60 1.32 -1.80 3.33
C PRO A 60 1.45 -0.29 3.59
N LEU A 61 0.40 0.35 4.12
CA LEU A 61 0.39 1.71 4.63
C LEU A 61 -0.37 1.76 5.98
N GLY A 62 0.35 2.08 7.05
CA GLY A 62 -0.21 2.41 8.36
C GLY A 62 -0.50 3.91 8.47
N LEU A 63 -1.77 4.29 8.32
CA LEU A 63 -2.25 5.66 8.30
C LEU A 63 -2.84 6.03 9.66
N HIS A 64 -2.07 6.77 10.46
CA HIS A 64 -2.50 7.21 11.78
C HIS A 64 -3.44 8.42 11.65
N VAL A 65 -4.69 8.25 12.09
CA VAL A 65 -5.72 9.30 12.05
C VAL A 65 -5.61 10.22 13.27
N ASP A 66 -6.01 11.48 13.10
CA ASP A 66 -5.84 12.53 14.12
C ASP A 66 -7.06 12.73 15.04
N TYR A 67 -8.24 12.19 14.71
CA TYR A 67 -9.46 12.39 15.51
C TYR A 67 -9.45 11.69 16.89
N TRP A 68 -8.41 10.92 17.20
CA TRP A 68 -8.16 10.37 18.55
C TRP A 68 -7.27 11.28 19.41
N ASP A 69 -6.57 12.25 18.83
CA ASP A 69 -5.54 13.04 19.53
C ASP A 69 -6.09 13.92 20.66
N GLU A 70 -7.40 14.22 20.60
CA GLU A 70 -8.09 15.03 21.60
C GLU A 70 -8.34 14.28 22.92
N GLN A 71 -8.07 12.97 22.98
CA GLN A 71 -8.34 12.11 24.14
C GLN A 71 -7.16 12.00 25.13
N GLY A 72 -6.24 12.96 25.08
CA GLY A 72 -5.16 13.14 26.05
C GLY A 72 -3.82 12.51 25.67
N TRP A 73 -3.76 11.76 24.57
CA TRP A 73 -2.52 11.33 23.91
C TRP A 73 -2.58 11.74 22.44
N LYS A 74 -1.62 12.57 22.03
CA LYS A 74 -1.41 12.87 20.61
C LYS A 74 -0.48 11.81 20.04
N ASP A 75 -0.98 11.05 19.08
CA ASP A 75 -0.19 10.07 18.36
C ASP A 75 0.91 10.79 17.53
N PRO A 76 2.21 10.48 17.72
CA PRO A 76 3.28 11.16 17.00
C PRO A 76 3.25 10.96 15.47
N ALA A 77 2.56 9.91 15.01
CA ALA A 77 2.41 9.60 13.60
C ALA A 77 1.10 10.12 13.00
N SER A 78 0.17 10.65 13.81
CA SER A 78 -1.11 11.12 13.30
C SER A 78 -0.94 12.25 12.28
N MET A 79 -1.81 12.24 11.26
CA MET A 79 -1.87 13.33 10.29
C MET A 79 -3.29 13.58 9.79
N PRO A 80 -3.71 14.85 9.63
CA PRO A 80 -5.02 15.18 9.07
C PRO A 80 -5.28 14.57 7.69
N GLN A 81 -4.21 14.37 6.90
CA GLN A 81 -4.27 13.72 5.60
C GLN A 81 -4.77 12.28 5.69
N ALA A 82 -4.46 11.55 6.76
CA ALA A 82 -4.97 10.20 6.99
C ALA A 82 -6.48 10.21 7.25
N THR A 83 -6.95 11.08 8.14
CA THR A 83 -8.39 11.27 8.42
C THR A 83 -9.16 11.68 7.18
N ALA A 84 -8.64 12.65 6.42
CA ALA A 84 -9.24 13.11 5.17
C ALA A 84 -9.33 11.99 4.12
N ARG A 85 -8.27 11.17 4.02
CA ARG A 85 -8.23 10.00 3.14
C ARG A 85 -9.24 8.92 3.56
N GLN A 86 -9.35 8.64 4.86
CA GLN A 86 -10.37 7.73 5.38
C GLN A 86 -11.78 8.20 5.05
N SER A 87 -12.03 9.51 5.21
CA SER A 87 -13.31 10.14 4.91
C SER A 87 -13.65 10.07 3.41
N ALA A 88 -12.64 10.16 2.54
CA ALA A 88 -12.83 9.97 1.11
C ALA A 88 -13.24 8.52 0.79
N TYR A 89 -12.66 7.54 1.47
CA TYR A 89 -13.09 6.14 1.34
C TYR A 89 -14.50 5.91 1.85
N ALA A 90 -14.86 6.43 3.02
CA ALA A 90 -16.22 6.28 3.54
C ALA A 90 -17.28 6.74 2.53
N ARG A 91 -17.06 7.88 1.86
CA ARG A 91 -17.96 8.37 0.81
C ARG A 91 -17.97 7.48 -0.43
N ALA A 92 -16.80 7.04 -0.90
CA ALA A 92 -16.68 6.22 -2.10
C ALA A 92 -17.23 4.79 -1.93
N LEU A 93 -17.13 4.23 -0.73
CA LEU A 93 -17.58 2.88 -0.38
C LEU A 93 -19.04 2.84 0.08
N GLY A 94 -19.73 3.98 0.12
CA GLY A 94 -21.15 4.06 0.47
C GLY A 94 -21.44 4.15 1.96
N ASP A 95 -20.43 4.39 2.79
CA ASP A 95 -20.58 4.59 4.24
C ASP A 95 -20.99 6.02 4.63
N GLY A 96 -21.00 6.95 3.67
CA GLY A 96 -21.26 8.37 3.89
C GLY A 96 -20.05 9.03 4.54
N ASP A 97 -20.23 9.71 5.66
CA ASP A 97 -19.13 10.32 6.43
C ASP A 97 -18.77 9.50 7.70
N ARG A 98 -19.23 8.25 7.78
CA ARG A 98 -18.92 7.36 8.91
C ARG A 98 -17.52 6.77 8.76
N ILE A 99 -16.61 7.18 9.62
CA ILE A 99 -15.25 6.63 9.74
C ILE A 99 -15.08 5.96 11.11
N TYR A 100 -14.22 4.95 11.19
CA TYR A 100 -13.96 4.19 12.41
C TYR A 100 -12.56 3.58 12.40
N THR A 101 -12.08 3.15 13.56
CA THR A 101 -10.75 2.56 13.73
C THR A 101 -10.83 1.30 14.60
N PRO A 102 -10.05 0.25 14.30
CA PRO A 102 -9.21 0.10 13.10
C PRO A 102 -10.03 -0.25 11.85
N GLN A 103 -9.78 0.44 10.74
CA GLN A 103 -10.36 0.12 9.42
C GLN A 103 -9.23 -0.20 8.45
N LEU A 104 -9.35 -1.29 7.68
CA LEU A 104 -8.43 -1.59 6.59
C LEU A 104 -9.15 -1.53 5.25
N VAL A 105 -8.52 -0.88 4.27
CA VAL A 105 -9.00 -0.77 2.90
C VAL A 105 -8.02 -1.45 1.94
N VAL A 106 -8.52 -2.36 1.10
CA VAL A 106 -7.74 -3.06 0.07
C VAL A 106 -8.02 -2.42 -1.30
N ASP A 107 -6.96 -1.95 -1.96
CA ASP A 107 -6.97 -1.26 -3.27
C ASP A 107 -8.06 -0.20 -3.41
N GLY A 108 -8.40 0.48 -2.32
CA GLY A 108 -9.45 1.50 -2.31
C GLY A 108 -10.85 1.00 -2.66
N ARG A 109 -11.09 -0.32 -2.66
CA ARG A 109 -12.33 -0.95 -3.13
C ARG A 109 -13.07 -1.72 -2.06
N ASP A 110 -12.34 -2.39 -1.17
CA ASP A 110 -12.91 -3.25 -0.16
C ASP A 110 -12.48 -2.72 1.21
N GLY A 111 -13.44 -2.23 2.01
CA GLY A 111 -13.21 -1.78 3.39
C GLY A 111 -13.72 -2.81 4.40
N MET A 112 -12.96 -3.03 5.48
CA MET A 112 -13.32 -3.96 6.56
C MET A 112 -12.71 -3.53 7.90
N VAL A 113 -13.12 -4.19 8.98
CA VAL A 113 -12.46 -4.03 10.29
C VAL A 113 -11.02 -4.55 10.19
N GLY A 114 -10.07 -3.75 10.65
CA GLY A 114 -8.63 -4.04 10.49
C GLY A 114 -8.13 -5.29 11.23
N THR A 115 -8.96 -5.92 12.07
CA THR A 115 -8.65 -7.18 12.77
C THR A 115 -9.24 -8.42 12.09
N ASP A 116 -10.06 -8.26 11.04
CA ASP A 116 -10.72 -9.37 10.33
C ASP A 116 -9.78 -10.00 9.29
N ALA A 117 -8.83 -10.81 9.75
CA ALA A 117 -7.87 -11.49 8.89
C ALA A 117 -8.51 -12.34 7.76
N PRO A 118 -9.61 -13.10 7.99
CA PRO A 118 -10.32 -13.78 6.92
C PRO A 118 -10.86 -12.83 5.84
N ALA A 119 -11.49 -11.71 6.20
CA ALA A 119 -11.99 -10.74 5.24
C ALA A 119 -10.85 -10.10 4.43
N ILE A 120 -9.76 -9.72 5.10
CA ILE A 120 -8.56 -9.15 4.47
C ILE A 120 -7.98 -10.11 3.44
N ARG A 121 -7.77 -11.38 3.80
CA ARG A 121 -7.25 -12.39 2.86
C ARG A 121 -8.16 -12.56 1.65
N LYS A 122 -9.48 -12.60 1.87
CA LYS A 122 -10.46 -12.71 0.79
C LYS A 122 -10.45 -11.48 -0.12
N ALA A 123 -10.24 -10.28 0.43
CA ALA A 123 -10.12 -9.05 -0.34
C ALA A 123 -8.82 -9.04 -1.17
N ILE A 124 -7.69 -9.47 -0.60
CA ILE A 124 -6.42 -9.63 -1.33
C ILE A 124 -6.57 -10.63 -2.48
N THR A 125 -7.21 -11.77 -2.29
CA THR A 125 -7.46 -12.72 -3.38
C THR A 125 -8.29 -12.10 -4.52
N ARG A 126 -9.29 -11.27 -4.20
CA ARG A 126 -10.08 -10.55 -5.22
C ARG A 126 -9.25 -9.48 -5.93
N ALA A 127 -8.39 -8.77 -5.21
CA ALA A 127 -7.47 -7.79 -5.75
C ALA A 127 -6.53 -8.44 -6.77
N VAL A 128 -5.86 -9.53 -6.42
CA VAL A 128 -4.98 -10.28 -7.34
C VAL A 128 -5.68 -10.69 -8.63
N ALA A 129 -6.96 -11.08 -8.55
CA ALA A 129 -7.76 -11.46 -9.72
C ALA A 129 -8.30 -10.27 -10.54
N SER A 130 -8.12 -9.04 -10.07
CA SER A 130 -8.62 -7.82 -10.70
C SER A 130 -7.55 -7.16 -11.60
N PRO A 131 -7.94 -6.48 -12.68
CA PRO A 131 -6.98 -5.76 -13.52
C PRO A 131 -6.20 -4.69 -12.76
N HIS A 132 -4.88 -4.71 -12.91
CA HIS A 132 -3.94 -3.74 -12.36
C HIS A 132 -3.10 -3.12 -13.49
N ALA A 133 -2.72 -1.86 -13.32
CA ALA A 133 -1.69 -1.18 -14.09
C ALA A 133 -0.32 -1.72 -13.69
N ILE A 134 0.59 -1.77 -14.66
CA ILE A 134 1.99 -2.10 -14.40
C ILE A 134 2.69 -0.79 -14.01
N VAL A 135 3.19 -0.74 -12.79
CA VAL A 135 3.89 0.41 -12.21
C VAL A 135 5.27 -0.03 -11.77
N ALA A 136 6.30 0.68 -12.21
CA ALA A 136 7.65 0.55 -11.69
C ALA A 136 7.99 1.79 -10.86
N LEU A 137 8.72 1.58 -9.76
CA LEU A 137 9.20 2.63 -8.90
C LEU A 137 10.70 2.47 -8.68
N ARG A 138 11.45 3.52 -8.99
CA ARG A 138 12.86 3.67 -8.65
C ARG A 138 13.02 4.85 -7.72
N VAL A 139 13.80 4.69 -6.66
CA VAL A 139 14.01 5.73 -5.65
C VAL A 139 15.49 6.04 -5.49
N ASP A 140 15.80 7.32 -5.49
CA ASP A 140 17.13 7.86 -5.19
C ASP A 140 17.05 8.74 -3.94
N ARG A 141 18.23 9.02 -3.38
CA ARG A 141 18.38 10.02 -2.31
C ARG A 141 19.37 11.10 -2.71
N GLU A 142 18.92 12.35 -2.63
CA GLU A 142 19.71 13.56 -2.82
C GLU A 142 19.76 14.35 -1.50
N GLY A 143 20.73 14.04 -0.65
CA GLY A 143 20.83 14.65 0.69
C GLY A 143 19.63 14.29 1.57
N ALA A 144 18.79 15.27 1.90
CA ALA A 144 17.54 15.07 2.66
C ALA A 144 16.31 14.86 1.77
N ALA A 145 16.46 14.87 0.44
CA ALA A 145 15.38 14.59 -0.48
C ALA A 145 15.38 13.12 -0.91
N LEU A 146 14.22 12.49 -0.85
CA LEU A 146 13.91 11.29 -1.62
C LEU A 146 13.40 11.72 -3.00
N VAL A 147 13.94 11.13 -4.06
CA VAL A 147 13.49 11.35 -5.43
C VAL A 147 12.86 10.06 -5.94
N ALA A 148 11.56 10.08 -6.21
CA ALA A 148 10.80 8.95 -6.71
C ALA A 148 10.57 9.10 -8.21
N HIS A 149 10.95 8.08 -8.97
CA HIS A 149 10.73 7.97 -10.41
C HIS A 149 9.73 6.83 -10.64
N ALA A 150 8.52 7.20 -11.01
CA ALA A 150 7.44 6.27 -11.32
C ALA A 150 7.26 6.14 -12.83
N THR A 151 7.27 4.91 -13.32
CA THR A 151 6.96 4.58 -14.72
C THR A 151 5.67 3.77 -14.75
N ILE A 152 4.72 4.18 -15.58
CA ILE A 152 3.43 3.53 -15.77
C ILE A 152 3.37 3.03 -17.22
N ASP A 153 3.43 1.71 -17.40
CA ASP A 153 3.52 1.11 -18.73
C ASP A 153 2.16 1.05 -19.43
N ALA A 154 1.11 0.67 -18.68
CA ALA A 154 -0.24 0.52 -19.20
C ALA A 154 -1.28 0.69 -18.09
N LEU A 155 -2.41 1.29 -18.46
CA LEU A 155 -3.60 1.39 -17.61
C LEU A 155 -4.67 0.38 -18.05
N PRO A 156 -5.36 -0.29 -17.11
CA PRO A 156 -6.55 -1.06 -17.43
C PRO A 156 -7.60 -0.20 -18.15
N ALA A 157 -8.37 -0.80 -19.07
CA ALA A 157 -9.36 -0.07 -19.88
C ALA A 157 -10.38 0.71 -19.03
N ASP A 158 -10.74 0.18 -17.86
CA ASP A 158 -11.65 0.86 -16.94
C ASP A 158 -11.00 2.01 -16.17
N ALA A 159 -9.67 1.95 -15.94
CA ALA A 159 -8.91 3.03 -15.32
C ALA A 159 -8.86 4.26 -16.23
N ALA A 160 -8.74 4.04 -17.53
CA ALA A 160 -8.70 5.10 -18.54
C ALA A 160 -10.02 5.91 -18.64
N ARG A 161 -11.09 5.48 -17.95
CA ARG A 161 -12.39 6.18 -17.92
C ARG A 161 -12.51 7.21 -16.79
N GLU A 162 -11.52 7.33 -15.92
CA GLU A 162 -11.49 8.35 -14.88
C GLU A 162 -10.13 9.04 -14.78
N ARG A 163 -10.10 10.18 -14.10
CA ARG A 163 -8.83 10.88 -13.82
C ARG A 163 -8.07 10.10 -12.74
N ILE A 164 -6.81 9.80 -13.01
CA ILE A 164 -5.93 9.07 -12.10
C ILE A 164 -4.96 10.06 -11.45
N ASP A 165 -5.04 10.20 -10.13
CA ASP A 165 -4.05 10.90 -9.33
C ASP A 165 -2.92 9.92 -8.98
N VAL A 166 -1.67 10.36 -9.13
CA VAL A 166 -0.48 9.58 -8.75
C VAL A 166 -0.01 10.07 -7.39
N VAL A 167 0.10 9.17 -6.43
CA VAL A 167 0.42 9.50 -5.04
C VAL A 167 1.70 8.78 -4.63
N LEU A 168 2.60 9.51 -3.98
CA LEU A 168 3.80 9.01 -3.31
C LEU A 168 3.54 8.96 -1.81
N ALA A 169 3.74 7.80 -1.21
CA ALA A 169 3.84 7.61 0.22
C ALA A 169 5.28 7.30 0.61
N VAL A 170 5.73 7.84 1.75
CA VAL A 170 6.94 7.38 2.43
C VAL A 170 6.50 6.75 3.74
N THR A 171 6.94 5.53 4.01
CA THR A 171 6.65 4.79 5.23
C THR A 171 7.91 4.50 6.03
N GLU A 172 7.74 4.28 7.33
CA GLU A 172 8.79 3.83 8.25
C GLU A 172 8.35 2.58 9.00
N ASP A 173 9.19 1.54 8.97
CA ASP A 173 8.98 0.29 9.72
C ASP A 173 9.58 0.36 11.13
N ASP A 174 9.20 -0.58 12.00
CA ASP A 174 9.69 -0.82 13.36
C ASP A 174 9.49 0.37 14.33
N VAL A 175 8.56 1.26 14.03
CA VAL A 175 8.32 2.48 14.83
C VAL A 175 7.76 2.07 16.18
N THR A 176 8.42 2.49 17.25
CA THR A 176 8.03 2.13 18.62
C THR A 176 7.80 3.38 19.46
N ASN A 177 6.68 3.42 20.17
CA ASN A 177 6.34 4.52 21.08
C ASN A 177 5.83 3.99 22.42
N VAL A 178 6.15 4.71 23.50
CA VAL A 178 5.53 4.53 24.80
C VAL A 178 4.36 5.49 24.93
N VAL A 179 3.15 4.95 24.93
CA VAL A 179 1.91 5.72 25.04
C VAL A 179 1.75 6.22 26.46
N LYS A 180 1.73 7.53 26.65
CA LYS A 180 1.77 8.13 28.01
C LYS A 180 0.38 8.35 28.62
N ARG A 181 -0.67 8.39 27.82
CA ARG A 181 -2.05 8.77 28.21
C ARG A 181 -3.08 8.08 27.31
N GLY A 182 -4.37 8.24 27.61
CA GLY A 182 -5.47 7.66 26.84
C GLY A 182 -5.62 6.16 27.11
N GLU A 183 -6.39 5.48 26.26
CA GLU A 183 -6.80 4.08 26.48
C GLU A 183 -5.62 3.09 26.48
N ASN A 184 -4.53 3.43 25.80
CA ASN A 184 -3.32 2.61 25.72
C ASN A 184 -2.20 3.06 26.71
N ALA A 185 -2.50 3.91 27.70
CA ALA A 185 -1.50 4.44 28.63
C ALA A 185 -0.64 3.34 29.28
N GLY A 186 0.68 3.56 29.28
CA GLY A 186 1.68 2.64 29.84
C GLY A 186 2.12 1.52 28.90
N ARG A 187 1.48 1.35 27.74
CA ARG A 187 1.88 0.36 26.74
C ARG A 187 3.01 0.89 25.87
N THR A 188 3.89 -0.02 25.47
CA THR A 188 4.78 0.18 24.33
C THR A 188 4.11 -0.42 23.10
N LEU A 189 3.87 0.41 22.08
CA LEU A 189 3.26 -0.01 20.83
C LEU A 189 4.32 -0.04 19.73
N HIS A 190 4.18 -1.02 18.84
CA HIS A 190 5.08 -1.27 17.71
C HIS A 190 4.26 -1.20 16.42
N HIS A 191 4.80 -0.51 15.42
CA HIS A 191 4.12 -0.26 14.16
C HIS A 191 5.09 -0.47 12.99
N ASP A 192 4.61 -1.10 11.92
CA ASP A 192 5.29 -1.13 10.63
C ASP A 192 4.51 -0.33 9.60
N ALA A 193 5.18 0.02 8.51
CA ALA A 193 4.64 0.77 7.39
C ALA A 193 3.99 2.12 7.79
N VAL A 194 4.45 2.75 8.87
CA VAL A 194 3.90 4.03 9.37
C VAL A 194 4.09 5.09 8.31
N VAL A 195 2.98 5.61 7.77
CA VAL A 195 3.04 6.66 6.75
C VAL A 195 3.57 7.95 7.38
N ARG A 196 4.72 8.38 6.90
CA ARG A 196 5.40 9.61 7.31
C ARG A 196 5.07 10.80 6.41
N SER A 197 4.76 10.55 5.15
CA SER A 197 4.32 11.59 4.21
C SER A 197 3.47 11.03 3.08
N LEU A 198 2.50 11.81 2.62
CA LEU A 198 1.75 11.60 1.39
C LEU A 198 1.89 12.83 0.49
N ALA A 199 2.25 12.63 -0.78
CA ALA A 199 2.39 13.70 -1.76
C ALA A 199 1.75 13.32 -3.09
N SER A 200 1.08 14.27 -3.74
CA SER A 200 0.66 14.07 -5.13
C SER A 200 1.84 14.30 -6.06
N LEU A 201 2.09 13.34 -6.95
CA LEU A 201 3.07 13.45 -8.04
C LEU A 201 2.47 14.11 -9.30
N GLY A 202 1.14 14.29 -9.33
CA GLY A 202 0.41 14.78 -10.47
C GLY A 202 -0.69 13.83 -10.91
N ARG A 203 -1.03 13.89 -12.20
CA ARG A 203 -2.11 13.12 -12.80
C ARG A 203 -1.66 12.49 -14.10
N ILE A 204 -2.28 11.36 -14.42
CA ILE A 204 -2.10 10.69 -15.71
C ILE A 204 -3.46 10.35 -16.33
N GLU A 205 -3.48 10.30 -17.66
CA GLU A 205 -4.62 9.83 -18.46
C GLU A 205 -4.23 8.61 -19.31
N ALA A 206 -2.93 8.32 -19.42
CA ALA A 206 -2.35 7.19 -20.16
C ALA A 206 -1.01 6.78 -19.53
N ALA A 207 -0.32 5.83 -20.16
CA ALA A 207 1.05 5.48 -19.82
C ALA A 207 1.97 6.71 -19.81
N GLY A 208 3.00 6.68 -18.96
CA GLY A 208 3.93 7.80 -18.82
C GLY A 208 4.82 7.71 -17.60
N GLU A 209 5.59 8.76 -17.38
CA GLU A 209 6.57 8.85 -16.30
C GLU A 209 6.31 10.09 -15.44
N LEU A 210 6.49 9.94 -14.13
CA LEU A 210 6.39 11.03 -13.17
C LEU A 210 7.58 10.97 -12.25
N THR A 211 8.14 12.15 -11.95
CA THR A 211 9.14 12.30 -10.92
C THR A 211 8.59 13.21 -9.84
N GLY A 212 8.81 12.85 -8.59
CA GLY A 212 8.60 13.81 -7.50
C GLY A 212 9.51 13.56 -6.32
N ARG A 213 9.33 14.44 -5.33
CA ARG A 213 10.27 14.57 -4.22
C ARG A 213 9.51 14.57 -2.90
N ALA A 214 10.10 13.93 -1.91
CA ALA A 214 9.69 14.02 -0.52
C ALA A 214 10.88 14.44 0.34
N THR A 215 10.63 15.31 1.33
CA THR A 215 11.66 15.69 2.30
C THR A 215 11.70 14.64 3.41
N LEU A 216 12.85 14.03 3.62
CA LEU A 216 13.08 13.06 4.69
C LEU A 216 13.42 13.80 5.99
N HIS A 217 12.61 13.61 7.01
CA HIS A 217 12.88 14.19 8.32
C HIS A 217 14.13 13.54 8.94
N PRO A 218 15.07 14.30 9.54
CA PRO A 218 16.28 13.75 10.14
C PRO A 218 16.05 12.70 11.24
N GLY A 219 14.89 12.74 11.90
CA GLY A 219 14.51 11.80 12.95
C GLY A 219 13.96 10.46 12.46
N TRP A 220 13.75 10.27 11.16
CA TRP A 220 13.31 8.97 10.61
C TRP A 220 14.52 8.05 10.40
N ARG A 221 14.34 6.77 10.71
CA ARG A 221 15.37 5.73 10.52
C ARG A 221 15.43 5.32 9.06
N ARG A 222 16.47 5.79 8.38
CA ARG A 222 16.63 5.68 6.93
C ARG A 222 16.64 4.23 6.45
N ASP A 223 17.24 3.31 7.21
CA ASP A 223 17.29 1.88 6.91
C ASP A 223 15.93 1.17 7.06
N ARG A 224 14.93 1.86 7.60
CA ARG A 224 13.55 1.40 7.78
C ARG A 224 12.56 2.13 6.89
N LEU A 225 13.05 2.99 5.98
CA LEU A 225 12.19 3.74 5.08
C LEU A 225 11.85 2.94 3.82
N HIS A 226 10.59 2.99 3.45
CA HIS A 226 10.10 2.56 2.14
C HIS A 226 9.37 3.70 1.46
N ALA A 227 9.31 3.65 0.14
CA ALA A 227 8.49 4.53 -0.67
C ALA A 227 7.55 3.68 -1.50
N ALA A 228 6.28 4.09 -1.53
CA ALA A 228 5.26 3.49 -2.37
C ALA A 228 4.67 4.55 -3.30
N VAL A 229 4.47 4.19 -4.57
CA VAL A 229 3.70 4.98 -5.51
C VAL A 229 2.46 4.20 -5.90
N PHE A 230 1.32 4.87 -5.94
CA PHE A 230 0.07 4.25 -6.36
C PHE A 230 -0.80 5.19 -7.19
N LEU A 231 -1.59 4.55 -8.06
CA LEU A 231 -2.47 5.18 -9.04
C LEU A 231 -3.90 5.17 -8.52
N GLN A 232 -4.41 6.31 -8.07
CA GLN A 232 -5.74 6.39 -7.46
C GLN A 232 -6.75 7.02 -8.41
N GLY A 233 -7.86 6.31 -8.66
CA GLY A 233 -9.02 6.87 -9.34
C GLY A 233 -9.65 7.98 -8.50
N ARG A 234 -9.72 9.20 -9.04
CA ARG A 234 -10.16 10.37 -8.27
C ARG A 234 -11.61 10.26 -7.78
N ARG A 235 -12.48 9.61 -8.55
CA ARG A 235 -13.90 9.45 -8.20
C ARG A 235 -14.16 8.14 -7.47
N SER A 236 -13.61 7.05 -7.99
CA SER A 236 -13.84 5.71 -7.41
C SER A 236 -13.05 5.47 -6.13
N GLN A 237 -11.99 6.26 -5.89
CA GLN A 237 -10.95 6.01 -4.88
C GLN A 237 -10.18 4.69 -5.08
N ARG A 238 -10.50 3.91 -6.12
CA ARG A 238 -9.83 2.64 -6.44
C ARG A 238 -8.35 2.89 -6.70
N ILE A 239 -7.54 1.97 -6.20
CA ILE A 239 -6.14 1.84 -6.58
C ILE A 239 -6.06 0.96 -7.82
N TRP A 240 -5.52 1.52 -8.88
CA TRP A 240 -5.40 0.87 -10.18
C TRP A 240 -4.06 0.19 -10.37
N GLY A 241 -3.05 0.55 -9.58
CA GLY A 241 -1.73 -0.05 -9.60
C GLY A 241 -0.88 0.59 -8.52
N ALA A 242 0.10 -0.14 -8.03
CA ALA A 242 1.03 0.32 -7.02
C ALA A 242 2.42 -0.27 -7.26
N ALA A 243 3.43 0.36 -6.68
CA ALA A 243 4.79 -0.15 -6.60
C ALA A 243 5.41 0.30 -5.28
N ILE A 244 6.31 -0.51 -4.72
CA ILE A 244 7.03 -0.21 -3.48
C ILE A 244 8.52 -0.48 -3.67
N ALA A 245 9.35 0.37 -3.06
CA ALA A 245 10.80 0.22 -3.03
C ALA A 245 11.36 0.64 -1.67
N SER A 246 12.42 -0.02 -1.21
CA SER A 246 13.21 0.44 -0.06
C SER A 246 13.97 1.71 -0.40
N VAL A 247 14.07 2.62 0.56
CA VAL A 247 14.82 3.88 0.40
C VAL A 247 16.31 3.63 0.70
N PRO A 248 17.24 4.06 -0.18
CA PRO A 248 18.68 3.94 0.05
C PRO A 248 19.25 4.96 1.06
#